data_AF-D3IJ83-F1
#
_entry.id   AF-D3IJ83-F1
#
_cell.length_a   1.000
_cell.length_b   1.000
_cell.length_c   1.000
_cell.angle_alpha   90.00
_cell.angle_beta   90.00
_cell.angle_gamma   90.00
#
_symmetry.space_group_name_H-M   'P 1'
#
loop_
_entity.id
_entity.type
_entity.pdbx_description
1 polymer ?
#
loop_
_entity_poly.entity_id
_entity_poly.type
_entity_poly.pdbx_seq_one_letter_code
_entity_poly.pdbx_strand_id
1 'polypeptide(L)'
;MKKLTFMALALLASAAFNTASAGKKKDVVQVATAAPVVLNTSSDSVSYAAGMAATKGLTAFIQQQYKVDTTYMADFVRGFRKALESDGDGAFTAYAAGMQIAQMAQQRILPSVQQELIGTKDSVAAKNFYNGFIAALEKDFTKYTEEEAQQLFEQRVEAAKKAKVEAAISTGKQWLAENAKKPGVVTLPSGLQYKVIANGTGDKPTATDEVVVKYEGKLIDGTVFDSSYKRTPDTSSFRADQVIAGWTEALQLMSPGSKWELYIPQNLAYGAREMGSIPAYSTLIFTVELLKVNKPKPEVSNAKAETPAAKPAKKAGRPAAKKRK
;
A
#
# COMPACT_ATOMS: atom_id res chain seq x y z
N MET A 1 -45.54 2.46 58.54
CA MET A 1 -46.94 2.87 58.27
C MET A 1 -46.95 4.30 57.74
N LYS A 2 -47.78 4.55 56.73
CA LYS A 2 -48.27 5.85 56.22
C LYS A 2 -47.36 6.68 55.31
N LYS A 3 -47.61 6.45 54.02
CA LYS A 3 -47.68 7.35 52.85
C LYS A 3 -47.54 8.85 53.18
N LEU A 4 -46.61 9.53 52.51
CA LEU A 4 -46.69 10.97 52.25
C LEU A 4 -46.85 11.20 50.74
N THR A 5 -48.05 11.64 50.39
CA THR A 5 -48.39 12.30 49.13
C THR A 5 -47.69 13.65 49.04
N PHE A 6 -47.01 13.93 47.94
CA PHE A 6 -46.62 15.29 47.57
C PHE A 6 -47.47 15.76 46.39
N MET A 7 -48.16 16.88 46.62
CA MET A 7 -48.99 17.60 45.67
C MET A 7 -48.24 18.88 45.26
N ALA A 8 -48.24 19.12 43.94
CA ALA A 8 -48.16 20.39 43.22
C ALA A 8 -47.04 21.42 43.52
N LEU A 9 -46.32 21.81 42.45
CA LEU A 9 -46.13 23.22 42.16
C LEU A 9 -46.10 23.44 40.63
N ALA A 10 -47.16 24.06 40.12
CA ALA A 10 -47.18 24.70 38.82
C ALA A 10 -46.59 26.10 38.94
N LEU A 11 -45.67 26.45 38.05
CA LEU A 11 -45.25 27.85 37.83
C LEU A 11 -45.28 28.14 36.33
N LEU A 12 -46.26 28.96 35.95
CA LEU A 12 -46.36 29.65 34.67
C LEU A 12 -45.56 30.97 34.76
N ALA A 13 -44.74 31.23 33.74
CA ALA A 13 -44.49 32.55 33.12
C ALA A 13 -43.25 32.39 32.21
N SER A 14 -43.30 32.69 30.92
CA SER A 14 -43.39 34.07 30.46
C SER A 14 -43.75 34.11 28.98
N ALA A 15 -44.66 35.02 28.64
CA ALA A 15 -44.87 35.49 27.28
C ALA A 15 -43.84 36.61 27.00
N ALA A 16 -43.20 36.55 25.83
CA ALA A 16 -42.54 37.71 25.24
C ALA A 16 -43.10 37.88 23.83
N PHE A 17 -43.96 38.90 23.67
CA PHE A 17 -44.27 39.50 22.39
C PHE A 17 -42.99 40.16 21.85
N ASN A 18 -42.58 39.83 20.63
CA ASN A 18 -41.67 40.66 19.85
C ASN A 18 -42.33 41.03 18.52
N THR A 19 -42.26 42.32 18.24
CA THR A 19 -42.82 43.04 17.11
C THR A 19 -42.13 42.67 15.79
N ALA A 20 -42.88 42.80 14.71
CA ALA A 20 -42.44 42.47 13.35
C ALA A 20 -41.28 43.35 12.87
N SER A 21 -40.25 42.72 12.29
CA SER A 21 -39.40 43.30 11.26
C SER A 21 -39.03 42.21 10.24
N ALA A 22 -39.28 42.51 8.97
CA ALA A 22 -39.09 41.61 7.85
C ALA A 22 -37.59 41.45 7.50
N GLY A 23 -37.10 40.21 7.47
CA GLY A 23 -35.75 39.91 6.99
C GLY A 23 -35.39 38.42 7.06
N LYS A 24 -35.34 37.77 5.88
CA LYS A 24 -34.77 36.43 5.58
C LYS A 24 -35.15 35.26 6.51
N LYS A 25 -36.04 34.38 6.03
CA LYS A 25 -36.31 33.04 6.62
C LYS A 25 -35.00 32.25 6.79
N LYS A 26 -34.49 32.19 8.02
CA LYS A 26 -33.79 31.01 8.53
C LYS A 26 -34.88 30.11 9.09
N ASP A 27 -34.98 28.88 8.56
CA ASP A 27 -35.78 27.85 9.21
C ASP A 27 -35.14 27.54 10.56
N VAL A 28 -35.64 28.21 11.60
CA VAL A 28 -35.40 27.82 12.99
C VAL A 28 -36.11 26.49 13.13
N VAL A 29 -35.33 25.41 13.18
CA VAL A 29 -35.83 24.07 13.53
C VAL A 29 -36.45 24.18 14.91
N GLN A 30 -37.77 24.35 14.93
CA GLN A 30 -38.56 24.32 16.14
C GLN A 30 -38.44 22.90 16.68
N VAL A 31 -37.71 22.74 17.79
CA VAL A 31 -37.61 21.46 18.49
C VAL A 31 -39.01 21.15 18.98
N ALA A 32 -39.76 20.34 18.23
CA ALA A 32 -41.07 19.87 18.65
C ALA A 32 -40.89 19.17 20.00
N THR A 33 -41.47 19.75 21.06
CA THR A 33 -41.53 19.14 22.37
C THR A 33 -42.32 17.84 22.23
N ALA A 34 -41.61 16.71 22.17
CA ALA A 34 -42.23 15.40 22.13
C ALA A 34 -43.14 15.24 23.36
N ALA A 35 -44.33 14.67 23.17
CA ALA A 35 -45.23 14.36 24.27
C ALA A 35 -44.51 13.51 25.35
N PRO A 36 -44.87 13.64 26.63
CA PRO A 36 -44.22 12.89 27.70
C PRO A 36 -44.36 11.38 27.46
N VAL A 37 -43.25 10.65 27.60
CA VAL A 37 -43.22 9.20 27.46
C VAL A 37 -44.01 8.56 28.62
N VAL A 38 -45.02 7.77 28.29
CA VAL A 38 -45.84 7.04 29.26
C VAL A 38 -45.38 5.57 29.30
N LEU A 39 -45.00 5.08 30.47
CA LEU A 39 -44.54 3.70 30.70
C LEU A 39 -45.55 3.02 31.63
N ASN A 40 -46.34 2.09 31.09
CA ASN A 40 -47.51 1.54 31.79
C ASN A 40 -47.16 0.29 32.60
N THR A 41 -46.09 -0.41 32.23
CA THR A 41 -45.67 -1.66 32.88
C THR A 41 -44.23 -1.60 33.41
N SER A 42 -43.90 -2.55 34.29
CA SER A 42 -42.51 -2.75 34.71
C SER A 42 -41.62 -3.12 33.52
N SER A 43 -42.13 -3.89 32.57
CA SER A 43 -41.43 -4.22 31.33
C SER A 43 -41.15 -2.98 30.49
N ASP A 44 -42.11 -2.06 30.33
CA ASP A 44 -41.92 -0.80 29.59
C ASP A 44 -40.78 0.02 30.22
N SER A 45 -40.73 0.05 31.56
CA SER A 45 -39.69 0.73 32.32
C SER A 45 -38.31 0.11 32.11
N VAL A 46 -38.22 -1.23 32.12
CA VAL A 46 -36.97 -1.96 31.86
C VAL A 46 -36.51 -1.75 30.41
N SER A 47 -37.42 -1.84 29.44
CA SER A 47 -37.11 -1.62 28.02
C SER A 47 -36.63 -0.20 27.74
N TYR A 48 -37.30 0.81 28.33
CA TYR A 48 -36.87 2.20 28.21
C TYR A 48 -35.49 2.43 28.84
N ALA A 49 -35.27 1.91 30.05
CA ALA A 49 -33.98 1.98 30.72
C ALA A 49 -32.86 1.26 29.95
N ALA A 50 -33.16 0.10 29.34
CA ALA A 50 -32.22 -0.64 28.50
C ALA A 50 -31.81 0.17 27.26
N GLY A 51 -32.76 0.82 26.59
CA GLY A 51 -32.48 1.72 25.48
C GLY A 51 -31.58 2.89 25.90
N MET A 52 -31.87 3.54 27.03
CA MET A 52 -31.01 4.60 27.58
C MET A 52 -29.60 4.08 27.90
N ALA A 53 -29.50 2.94 28.58
CA ALA A 53 -28.23 2.32 28.94
C ALA A 53 -27.39 1.94 27.72
N ALA A 54 -28.04 1.49 26.64
CA ALA A 54 -27.38 1.12 25.38
C ALA A 54 -26.75 2.32 24.65
N THR A 55 -27.16 3.55 24.95
CA THR A 55 -26.55 4.77 24.36
C THR A 55 -25.27 5.22 25.05
N LYS A 56 -24.82 4.54 26.11
CA LYS A 56 -23.61 4.92 26.85
C LYS A 56 -22.39 4.94 25.92
N GLY A 57 -21.76 6.11 25.76
CA GLY A 57 -20.61 6.32 24.90
C GLY A 57 -20.93 6.58 23.42
N LEU A 58 -22.20 6.48 23.02
CA LEU A 58 -22.62 6.65 21.63
C LEU A 58 -22.33 8.05 21.09
N THR A 59 -22.54 9.11 21.90
CA THR A 59 -22.22 10.49 21.48
C THR A 59 -20.74 10.65 21.14
N ALA A 60 -19.85 10.14 22.01
CA ALA A 60 -18.41 10.20 21.77
C ALA A 60 -18.02 9.41 20.52
N PHE A 61 -18.62 8.23 20.31
CA PHE A 61 -18.43 7.46 19.09
C PHE A 61 -18.89 8.21 17.84
N ILE A 62 -20.09 8.83 17.85
CA ILE A 62 -20.61 9.62 16.73
C ILE A 62 -19.65 10.78 16.40
N GLN A 63 -19.17 11.50 17.42
CA GLN A 63 -18.20 12.58 17.24
C GLN A 63 -16.87 12.07 16.67
N GLN A 64 -16.36 10.95 17.17
CA GLN A 64 -15.05 10.43 16.77
C GLN A 64 -15.08 9.76 15.39
N GLN A 65 -16.05 8.89 15.14
CA GLN A 65 -16.13 8.09 13.94
C GLN A 65 -16.73 8.86 12.76
N TYR A 66 -17.82 9.59 13.00
CA TYR A 66 -18.56 10.31 11.95
C TYR A 66 -18.23 11.80 11.90
N LYS A 67 -17.40 12.31 12.82
CA LYS A 67 -17.01 13.73 12.90
C LYS A 67 -18.21 14.68 13.02
N VAL A 68 -19.31 14.19 13.58
CA VAL A 68 -20.52 15.01 13.78
C VAL A 68 -20.38 15.82 15.05
N ASP A 69 -20.45 17.14 14.92
CA ASP A 69 -20.44 18.06 16.06
C ASP A 69 -21.73 17.93 16.89
N THR A 70 -21.66 18.21 18.20
CA THR A 70 -22.82 18.08 19.10
C THR A 70 -23.98 19.00 18.72
N THR A 71 -23.71 20.11 18.03
CA THR A 71 -24.71 21.02 17.47
C THR A 71 -25.67 20.34 16.48
N TYR A 72 -25.24 19.23 15.85
CA TYR A 72 -26.03 18.48 14.86
C TYR A 72 -26.68 17.21 15.43
N MET A 73 -26.70 17.01 16.75
CA MET A 73 -27.32 15.81 17.35
C MET A 73 -28.84 15.75 17.15
N ALA A 74 -29.50 16.91 17.02
CA ALA A 74 -30.92 16.94 16.66
C ALA A 74 -31.16 16.32 15.27
N ASP A 75 -30.30 16.60 14.30
CA ASP A 75 -30.38 16.02 12.95
C ASP A 75 -30.08 14.52 12.97
N PHE A 76 -29.09 14.08 13.77
CA PHE A 76 -28.80 12.66 13.96
C PHE A 76 -30.02 11.91 14.51
N VAL A 77 -30.63 12.42 15.58
CA VAL A 77 -31.82 11.81 16.19
C VAL A 77 -33.01 11.82 15.22
N ARG A 78 -33.17 12.89 14.41
CA ARG A 78 -34.19 12.94 13.35
C ARG A 78 -33.98 11.82 12.32
N GLY A 79 -32.74 11.62 11.86
CA GLY A 79 -32.39 10.54 10.94
C GLY A 79 -32.64 9.16 11.54
N PHE A 80 -32.25 8.94 12.81
CA PHE A 80 -32.46 7.68 13.53
C PHE A 80 -33.95 7.34 13.67
N ARG A 81 -34.78 8.32 14.07
CA ARG A 81 -36.24 8.14 14.14
C ARG A 81 -36.85 7.81 12.78
N LYS A 82 -36.47 8.56 11.75
CA LYS A 82 -36.95 8.32 10.38
C LYS A 82 -36.60 6.91 9.90
N ALA A 83 -35.42 6.41 10.24
CA ALA A 83 -35.01 5.06 9.91
C ALA A 83 -35.87 3.99 10.60
N LEU A 84 -36.17 4.15 11.89
CA LEU A 84 -37.06 3.24 12.63
C LEU A 84 -38.50 3.26 12.10
N GLU A 85 -39.01 4.44 11.75
CA GLU A 85 -40.36 4.61 11.21
C GLU A 85 -40.51 4.05 9.79
N SER A 86 -39.41 3.86 9.07
CA SER A 86 -39.39 3.39 7.68
C SER A 86 -38.91 1.94 7.57
N ASP A 87 -38.96 1.17 8.66
CA ASP A 87 -38.60 -0.24 8.66
C ASP A 87 -39.48 -1.03 7.67
N GLY A 88 -38.86 -1.88 6.86
CA GLY A 88 -39.53 -2.61 5.78
C GLY A 88 -39.93 -1.78 4.54
N ASP A 89 -39.69 -0.46 4.51
CA ASP A 89 -39.91 0.38 3.32
C ASP A 89 -38.76 0.22 2.33
N GLY A 90 -39.04 -0.41 1.19
CA GLY A 90 -38.05 -0.62 0.12
C GLY A 90 -37.50 0.67 -0.48
N ALA A 91 -38.29 1.75 -0.55
CA ALA A 91 -37.85 3.03 -1.09
C ALA A 91 -36.87 3.71 -0.12
N PHE A 92 -37.18 3.71 1.17
CA PHE A 92 -36.24 4.20 2.19
C PHE A 92 -34.97 3.34 2.25
N THR A 93 -35.09 2.02 2.13
CA THR A 93 -33.95 1.10 2.08
C THR A 93 -33.01 1.44 0.92
N ALA A 94 -33.55 1.67 -0.28
CA ALA A 94 -32.75 2.07 -1.44
C ALA A 94 -32.08 3.44 -1.23
N TYR A 95 -32.81 4.42 -0.68
CA TYR A 95 -32.26 5.75 -0.36
C TYR A 95 -31.10 5.67 0.64
N ALA A 96 -31.27 4.90 1.72
CA ALA A 96 -30.23 4.68 2.72
C ALA A 96 -29.00 3.98 2.15
N ALA A 97 -29.20 2.95 1.31
CA ALA A 97 -28.12 2.27 0.60
C ALA A 97 -27.35 3.24 -0.33
N GLY A 98 -28.06 4.13 -1.03
CA GLY A 98 -27.46 5.18 -1.86
C GLY A 98 -26.52 6.10 -1.07
N MET A 99 -26.93 6.56 0.11
CA MET A 99 -26.07 7.37 0.99
C MET A 99 -24.82 6.61 1.45
N GLN A 100 -24.97 5.33 1.83
CA GLN A 100 -23.85 4.49 2.25
C GLN A 100 -22.84 4.26 1.10
N ILE A 101 -23.31 3.97 -0.11
CA ILE A 101 -22.46 3.77 -1.28
C ILE A 101 -21.79 5.09 -1.68
N ALA A 102 -22.50 6.23 -1.60
CA ALA A 102 -21.90 7.54 -1.85
C ALA A 102 -20.75 7.84 -0.89
N GLN A 103 -20.92 7.51 0.40
CA GLN A 103 -19.84 7.63 1.39
C GLN A 103 -18.65 6.71 1.05
N MET A 104 -18.91 5.46 0.63
CA MET A 104 -17.85 4.55 0.17
C MET A 104 -17.13 5.09 -1.07
N ALA A 105 -17.87 5.65 -2.03
CA ALA A 105 -17.32 6.26 -3.23
C ALA A 105 -16.39 7.43 -2.87
N GLN A 106 -16.80 8.28 -1.92
CA GLN A 106 -16.00 9.42 -1.46
C GLN A 106 -14.75 9.02 -0.67
N GLN A 107 -14.87 8.04 0.22
CA GLN A 107 -13.80 7.71 1.15
C GLN A 107 -12.83 6.65 0.63
N ARG A 108 -13.24 5.81 -0.32
CA ARG A 108 -12.44 4.68 -0.81
C ARG A 108 -12.28 4.67 -2.32
N ILE A 109 -13.37 4.72 -3.08
CA ILE A 109 -13.32 4.48 -4.53
C ILE A 109 -12.63 5.64 -5.27
N LEU A 110 -13.08 6.88 -5.07
CA LEU A 110 -12.51 8.04 -5.74
C LEU A 110 -11.02 8.21 -5.41
N PRO A 111 -10.58 8.17 -4.13
CA PRO A 111 -9.15 8.24 -3.82
C PRO A 111 -8.35 7.14 -4.51
N SER A 112 -8.83 5.90 -4.53
CA SER A 112 -8.16 4.79 -5.20
C SER A 112 -7.99 5.05 -6.70
N VAL A 113 -9.05 5.49 -7.38
CA VAL A 113 -9.05 5.82 -8.81
C VAL A 113 -8.10 7.00 -9.10
N GLN A 114 -8.06 8.00 -8.22
CA GLN A 114 -7.14 9.13 -8.35
C GLN A 114 -5.67 8.69 -8.23
N GLN A 115 -5.36 7.74 -7.35
CA GLN A 115 -3.99 7.23 -7.16
C GLN A 115 -3.39 6.65 -8.44
N GLU A 116 -4.20 6.00 -9.28
CA GLU A 116 -3.72 5.39 -10.53
C GLU A 116 -3.08 6.42 -11.47
N LEU A 117 -3.63 7.65 -11.49
CA LEU A 117 -3.21 8.72 -12.39
C LEU A 117 -2.26 9.75 -11.74
N ILE A 118 -1.89 9.62 -10.46
CA ILE A 118 -0.94 10.54 -9.80
C ILE A 118 0.39 10.57 -10.55
N GLY A 119 0.98 11.75 -10.73
CA GLY A 119 2.27 11.90 -11.42
C GLY A 119 2.16 11.83 -12.95
N THR A 120 0.94 11.88 -13.48
CA THR A 120 0.68 11.97 -14.92
C THR A 120 0.00 13.28 -15.27
N LYS A 121 -0.21 13.53 -16.57
CA LYS A 121 -0.92 14.72 -17.07
C LYS A 121 -2.44 14.67 -16.82
N ASP A 122 -2.99 13.47 -16.70
CA ASP A 122 -4.44 13.26 -16.54
C ASP A 122 -4.78 13.20 -15.04
N SER A 123 -6.00 13.63 -14.67
CA SER A 123 -6.49 13.57 -13.30
C SER A 123 -7.98 13.28 -13.25
N VAL A 124 -8.45 12.69 -12.14
CA VAL A 124 -9.87 12.39 -11.94
C VAL A 124 -10.49 13.45 -11.03
N ALA A 125 -11.28 14.34 -11.64
CA ALA A 125 -12.02 15.36 -10.92
C ALA A 125 -13.27 14.76 -10.24
N ALA A 126 -13.41 14.99 -8.93
CA ALA A 126 -14.49 14.43 -8.12
C ALA A 126 -15.89 14.64 -8.71
N LYS A 127 -16.18 15.88 -9.15
CA LYS A 127 -17.48 16.23 -9.76
C LYS A 127 -17.80 15.33 -10.95
N ASN A 128 -16.86 15.18 -11.88
CA ASN A 128 -17.08 14.41 -13.11
C ASN A 128 -17.12 12.90 -12.83
N PHE A 129 -16.33 12.43 -11.85
CA PHE A 129 -16.38 11.05 -11.39
C PHE A 129 -17.77 10.69 -10.85
N TYR A 130 -18.35 11.50 -9.95
CA TYR A 130 -19.68 11.23 -9.41
C TYR A 130 -20.78 11.39 -10.47
N ASN A 131 -20.66 12.35 -11.39
CA ASN A 131 -21.59 12.45 -12.51
C ASN A 131 -21.57 11.19 -13.37
N GLY A 132 -20.39 10.63 -13.67
CA GLY A 132 -20.27 9.36 -14.39
C GLY A 132 -20.84 8.18 -13.61
N PHE A 133 -20.60 8.14 -12.29
CA PHE A 133 -21.16 7.12 -11.39
C PHE A 133 -22.70 7.14 -11.39
N ILE A 134 -23.29 8.34 -11.30
CA ILE A 134 -24.75 8.52 -11.32
C ILE A 134 -25.31 8.17 -12.71
N ALA A 135 -24.68 8.65 -13.78
CA ALA A 135 -25.10 8.37 -15.15
C ALA A 135 -25.19 6.86 -15.43
N ALA A 136 -24.21 6.08 -14.98
CA ALA A 136 -24.23 4.62 -15.11
C ALA A 136 -25.43 3.98 -14.37
N LEU A 137 -25.73 4.42 -13.14
CA LEU A 137 -26.87 3.92 -12.37
C LEU A 137 -28.23 4.30 -12.97
N GLU A 138 -28.32 5.50 -13.55
CA GLU A 138 -29.51 5.99 -14.25
C GLU A 138 -29.63 5.44 -15.69
N LYS A 139 -28.62 4.67 -16.15
CA LYS A 139 -28.49 4.18 -17.53
C LYS A 139 -28.46 5.29 -18.57
N ASP A 140 -27.93 6.46 -18.20
CA ASP A 140 -27.62 7.55 -19.12
C ASP A 140 -26.29 7.28 -19.82
N PHE A 141 -26.39 6.62 -20.98
CA PHE A 141 -25.26 6.31 -21.85
C PHE A 141 -25.12 7.28 -23.03
N THR A 142 -25.70 8.48 -22.91
CA THR A 142 -25.65 9.48 -23.99
C THR A 142 -24.22 9.95 -24.29
N LYS A 143 -23.32 9.91 -23.29
CA LYS A 143 -21.94 10.35 -23.45
C LYS A 143 -20.96 9.22 -23.77
N TYR A 144 -21.09 8.09 -23.09
CA TYR A 144 -20.32 6.87 -23.27
C TYR A 144 -21.20 5.68 -22.90
N THR A 145 -21.07 4.56 -23.61
CA THR A 145 -21.50 3.26 -23.09
C THR A 145 -20.60 2.81 -21.93
N GLU A 146 -21.04 1.81 -21.17
CA GLU A 146 -20.21 1.22 -20.10
C GLU A 146 -18.87 0.69 -20.65
N GLU A 147 -18.90 0.01 -21.79
CA GLU A 147 -17.71 -0.53 -22.45
C GLU A 147 -16.76 0.58 -22.92
N GLU A 148 -17.29 1.62 -23.56
CA GLU A 148 -16.48 2.77 -24.01
C GLU A 148 -15.82 3.49 -22.84
N ALA A 149 -16.55 3.69 -21.73
CA ALA A 149 -16.03 4.33 -20.53
C ALA A 149 -14.91 3.48 -19.89
N GLN A 150 -15.10 2.16 -19.80
CA GLN A 150 -14.10 1.24 -19.29
C GLN A 150 -12.85 1.24 -20.16
N GLN A 151 -12.99 1.06 -21.48
CA GLN A 151 -11.86 1.04 -22.41
C GLN A 151 -11.08 2.35 -22.39
N LEU A 152 -11.78 3.50 -22.37
CA LEU A 152 -11.13 4.79 -22.27
C LEU A 152 -10.31 4.89 -20.98
N PHE A 153 -10.90 4.54 -19.84
CA PHE A 153 -10.20 4.65 -18.55
C PHE A 153 -8.99 3.70 -18.48
N GLU A 154 -9.15 2.44 -18.87
CA GLU A 154 -8.05 1.46 -18.91
C GLU A 154 -6.91 1.91 -19.83
N GLN A 155 -7.23 2.44 -21.02
CA GLN A 155 -6.22 2.97 -21.93
C GLN A 155 -5.44 4.13 -21.29
N ARG A 156 -6.12 5.02 -20.55
CA ARG A 156 -5.47 6.14 -19.85
C ARG A 156 -4.61 5.68 -18.69
N VAL A 157 -5.06 4.69 -17.92
CA VAL A 157 -4.28 4.08 -16.84
C VAL A 157 -3.03 3.38 -17.39
N GLU A 158 -3.14 2.65 -18.49
CA GLU A 158 -1.99 1.97 -19.11
C GLU A 158 -1.00 2.98 -19.69
N ALA A 159 -1.49 4.01 -20.40
CA ALA A 159 -0.65 5.10 -20.87
C ALA A 159 0.04 5.84 -19.70
N ALA A 160 -0.67 6.03 -18.59
CA ALA A 160 -0.13 6.61 -17.36
C ALA A 160 0.99 5.75 -16.76
N LYS A 161 0.80 4.42 -16.66
CA LYS A 161 1.84 3.47 -16.19
C LYS A 161 3.07 3.54 -17.09
N LYS A 162 2.89 3.49 -18.40
CA LYS A 162 3.98 3.57 -19.37
C LYS A 162 4.76 4.89 -19.24
N ALA A 163 4.05 6.02 -19.13
CA ALA A 163 4.69 7.33 -18.96
C ALA A 163 5.50 7.41 -17.65
N LYS A 164 5.00 6.84 -16.55
CA LYS A 164 5.74 6.76 -15.28
C LYS A 164 7.03 5.95 -15.43
N VAL A 165 6.96 4.81 -16.10
CA VAL A 165 8.13 3.96 -16.36
C VAL A 165 9.18 4.71 -17.21
N GLU A 166 8.75 5.34 -18.29
CA GLU A 166 9.63 6.13 -19.15
C GLU A 166 10.27 7.31 -18.40
N ALA A 167 9.50 7.99 -17.55
CA ALA A 167 10.00 9.07 -16.71
C ALA A 167 11.01 8.59 -15.67
N ALA A 168 10.78 7.43 -15.03
CA ALA A 168 11.71 6.84 -14.06
C ALA A 168 13.04 6.45 -14.74
N ILE A 169 12.97 5.76 -15.89
CA ILE A 169 14.15 5.39 -16.69
C ILE A 169 14.90 6.65 -17.14
N SER A 170 14.20 7.66 -17.63
CA SER A 170 14.80 8.92 -18.10
C SER A 170 15.49 9.66 -16.95
N THR A 171 14.83 9.78 -15.80
CA THR A 171 15.39 10.42 -14.60
C THR A 171 16.69 9.74 -14.18
N GLY A 172 16.69 8.41 -14.10
CA GLY A 172 17.90 7.64 -13.76
C GLY A 172 19.03 7.82 -14.77
N LYS A 173 18.72 7.76 -16.07
CA LYS A 173 19.70 7.98 -17.14
C LYS A 173 20.32 9.39 -17.10
N GLN A 174 19.49 10.41 -16.91
CA GLN A 174 19.96 11.80 -16.80
C GLN A 174 20.84 11.98 -15.57
N TRP A 175 20.42 11.44 -14.42
CA TRP A 175 21.19 11.50 -13.19
C TRP A 175 22.57 10.85 -13.36
N LEU A 176 22.64 9.67 -13.98
CA LEU A 176 23.91 8.98 -14.27
C LEU A 176 24.78 9.77 -15.26
N ALA A 177 24.20 10.38 -16.29
CA ALA A 177 24.94 11.20 -17.24
C ALA A 177 25.58 12.43 -16.57
N GLU A 178 24.88 13.08 -15.63
CA GLU A 178 25.45 14.16 -14.83
C GLU A 178 26.47 13.66 -13.81
N ASN A 179 26.22 12.49 -13.20
CA ASN A 179 27.13 11.89 -12.24
C ASN A 179 28.48 11.49 -12.88
N ALA A 180 28.47 10.99 -14.11
CA ALA A 180 29.67 10.64 -14.87
C ALA A 180 30.65 11.81 -15.06
N LYS A 181 30.15 13.05 -15.03
CA LYS A 181 30.98 14.26 -15.19
C LYS A 181 31.73 14.64 -13.91
N LYS A 182 31.41 14.02 -12.76
CA LYS A 182 32.01 14.37 -11.48
C LYS A 182 33.44 13.81 -11.37
N PRO A 183 34.37 14.53 -10.70
CA PRO A 183 35.73 14.05 -10.52
C PRO A 183 35.82 12.70 -9.81
N GLY A 184 36.62 11.80 -10.37
CA GLY A 184 36.87 10.46 -9.83
C GLY A 184 35.78 9.43 -10.13
N VAL A 185 34.71 9.80 -10.84
CA VAL A 185 33.71 8.85 -11.34
C VAL A 185 34.21 8.20 -12.63
N VAL A 186 34.18 6.87 -12.66
CA VAL A 186 34.54 6.05 -13.82
C VAL A 186 33.28 5.33 -14.30
N THR A 187 33.04 5.31 -15.61
CA THR A 187 31.92 4.59 -16.24
C THR A 187 32.46 3.36 -16.98
N LEU A 188 31.89 2.19 -16.70
CA LEU A 188 32.21 0.93 -17.36
C LEU A 188 31.32 0.71 -18.60
N PRO A 189 31.70 -0.20 -19.52
CA PRO A 189 30.90 -0.51 -20.72
C PRO A 189 29.47 -0.99 -20.42
N SER A 190 29.25 -1.63 -19.27
CA SER A 190 27.92 -2.07 -18.81
C SER A 190 26.99 -0.90 -18.43
N GLY A 191 27.54 0.31 -18.29
CA GLY A 191 26.88 1.48 -17.73
C GLY A 191 27.03 1.62 -16.22
N LEU A 192 27.63 0.65 -15.53
CA LEU A 192 28.00 0.78 -14.12
C LEU A 192 28.96 1.96 -13.95
N GLN A 193 28.69 2.83 -12.99
CA GLN A 193 29.63 3.87 -12.59
C GLN A 193 30.15 3.58 -11.18
N TYR A 194 31.38 3.97 -10.91
CA TYR A 194 31.93 3.92 -9.56
C TYR A 194 32.89 5.07 -9.29
N LYS A 195 33.12 5.33 -8.00
CA LYS A 195 34.13 6.23 -7.50
C LYS A 195 34.90 5.55 -6.38
N VAL A 196 36.22 5.51 -6.51
CA VAL A 196 37.10 4.97 -5.46
C VAL A 196 37.23 6.00 -4.34
N ILE A 197 36.87 5.61 -3.12
CA ILE A 197 37.02 6.43 -1.91
C ILE A 197 38.30 6.04 -1.16
N ALA A 198 38.57 4.74 -1.04
CA ALA A 198 39.81 4.21 -0.50
C ALA A 198 40.24 2.97 -1.30
N ASN A 199 41.54 2.87 -1.56
CA ASN A 199 42.12 1.69 -2.20
C ASN A 199 42.44 0.62 -1.15
N GLY A 200 42.09 -0.61 -1.47
CA GLY A 200 42.50 -1.80 -0.74
C GLY A 200 43.77 -2.44 -1.34
N THR A 201 44.19 -3.55 -0.75
CA THR A 201 45.32 -4.36 -1.22
C THR A 201 44.94 -5.84 -1.24
N GLY A 202 45.63 -6.60 -2.10
CA GLY A 202 45.39 -8.04 -2.26
C GLY A 202 44.50 -8.41 -3.44
N ASP A 203 44.29 -9.71 -3.58
CA ASP A 203 43.61 -10.32 -4.73
C ASP A 203 42.13 -9.94 -4.77
N LYS A 204 41.67 -9.57 -5.97
CA LYS A 204 40.26 -9.32 -6.25
C LYS A 204 39.49 -10.64 -6.22
N PRO A 205 38.23 -10.65 -5.74
CA PRO A 205 37.39 -11.84 -5.77
C PRO A 205 37.05 -12.23 -7.22
N THR A 206 36.90 -13.53 -7.45
CA THR A 206 36.17 -14.07 -8.60
C THR A 206 34.66 -14.06 -8.31
N ALA A 207 33.82 -14.22 -9.35
CA ALA A 207 32.37 -14.24 -9.19
C ALA A 207 31.86 -15.30 -8.20
N THR A 208 32.59 -16.42 -8.04
CA THR A 208 32.18 -17.52 -7.14
C THR A 208 32.68 -17.36 -5.71
N ASP A 209 33.60 -16.43 -5.45
CA ASP A 209 34.16 -16.22 -4.12
C ASP A 209 33.11 -15.62 -3.18
N GLU A 210 33.21 -16.00 -1.90
CA GLU A 210 32.44 -15.35 -0.85
C GLU A 210 33.17 -14.09 -0.41
N VAL A 211 32.44 -12.98 -0.31
CA VAL A 211 32.95 -11.71 0.17
C VAL A 211 32.27 -11.30 1.46
N VAL A 212 33.01 -10.59 2.31
CA VAL A 212 32.47 -9.94 3.52
C VAL A 212 32.54 -8.43 3.31
N VAL A 213 31.41 -7.75 3.44
CA VAL A 213 31.31 -6.31 3.19
C VAL A 213 30.63 -5.55 4.32
N LYS A 214 30.82 -4.24 4.33
CA LYS A 214 29.85 -3.28 4.89
C LYS A 214 29.28 -2.45 3.77
N TYR A 215 28.01 -2.06 3.87
CA TYR A 215 27.40 -1.24 2.83
C TYR A 215 26.23 -0.39 3.31
N GLU A 216 25.93 0.63 2.51
CA GLU A 216 24.70 1.40 2.57
C GLU A 216 24.18 1.64 1.15
N GLY A 217 22.92 1.31 0.91
CA GLY A 217 22.20 1.51 -0.33
C GLY A 217 21.16 2.63 -0.20
N LYS A 218 21.18 3.57 -1.14
CA LYS A 218 20.24 4.68 -1.21
C LYS A 218 19.75 4.94 -2.64
N LEU A 219 18.54 5.49 -2.74
CA LEU A 219 17.98 6.02 -3.98
C LEU A 219 18.65 7.35 -4.35
N ILE A 220 18.48 7.80 -5.59
CA ILE A 220 19.02 9.07 -6.09
C ILE A 220 18.48 10.31 -5.38
N ASP A 221 17.35 10.18 -4.68
CA ASP A 221 16.76 11.22 -3.82
C ASP A 221 17.35 11.25 -2.39
N GLY A 222 18.25 10.32 -2.06
CA GLY A 222 18.90 10.19 -0.75
C GLY A 222 18.21 9.21 0.21
N THR A 223 17.07 8.64 -0.15
CA THR A 223 16.35 7.67 0.68
C THR A 223 17.18 6.40 0.87
N VAL A 224 17.58 6.11 2.11
CA VAL A 224 18.31 4.87 2.45
C VAL A 224 17.33 3.72 2.52
N PHE A 225 17.51 2.70 1.67
CA PHE A 225 16.66 1.52 1.62
C PHE A 225 17.28 0.30 2.31
N ASP A 226 18.61 0.24 2.39
CA ASP A 226 19.31 -0.83 3.09
C ASP A 226 20.67 -0.35 3.64
N SER A 227 21.08 -0.85 4.80
CA SER A 227 22.34 -0.48 5.44
C SER A 227 22.79 -1.58 6.40
N SER A 228 23.96 -2.17 6.16
CA SER A 228 24.54 -3.19 7.05
C SER A 228 24.96 -2.57 8.39
N TYR A 229 25.34 -1.29 8.41
CA TYR A 229 25.76 -0.55 9.61
C TYR A 229 24.68 -0.49 10.70
N LYS A 230 23.41 -0.72 10.35
CA LYS A 230 22.27 -0.72 11.27
C LYS A 230 21.97 -2.10 11.87
N ARG A 231 22.74 -3.14 11.51
CA ARG A 231 22.53 -4.54 11.91
C ARG A 231 23.64 -5.02 12.85
N THR A 232 23.40 -6.13 13.54
CA THR A 232 24.40 -6.83 14.37
C THR A 232 24.46 -8.30 13.93
N PRO A 233 25.58 -8.81 13.39
CA PRO A 233 26.80 -8.06 13.06
C PRO A 233 26.57 -7.01 11.98
N ASP A 234 27.42 -5.99 11.93
CA ASP A 234 27.32 -4.85 10.99
C ASP A 234 27.90 -5.16 9.60
N THR A 235 28.22 -6.43 9.36
CA THR A 235 28.77 -6.98 8.12
C THR A 235 27.75 -7.87 7.42
N SER A 236 27.96 -8.08 6.13
CA SER A 236 27.17 -9.04 5.35
C SER A 236 28.08 -9.88 4.48
N SER A 237 27.78 -11.17 4.41
CA SER A 237 28.52 -12.15 3.61
C SER A 237 27.63 -12.70 2.51
N PHE A 238 28.16 -12.77 1.29
CA PHE A 238 27.48 -13.36 0.14
C PHE A 238 28.50 -13.75 -0.91
N ARG A 239 28.09 -14.64 -1.81
CA ARG A 239 28.87 -14.91 -3.02
C ARG A 239 28.66 -13.78 -4.02
N ALA A 240 29.73 -13.40 -4.72
CA ALA A 240 29.69 -12.27 -5.65
C ALA A 240 28.69 -12.48 -6.81
N ASP A 241 28.31 -13.70 -7.14
CA ASP A 241 27.31 -14.06 -8.16
C ASP A 241 25.86 -14.17 -7.65
N GLN A 242 25.61 -13.94 -6.35
CA GLN A 242 24.28 -14.01 -5.73
C GLN A 242 23.66 -12.63 -5.45
N VAL A 243 24.29 -11.57 -5.92
CA VAL A 243 23.86 -10.18 -5.76
C VAL A 243 23.46 -9.59 -7.11
N ILE A 244 22.95 -8.35 -7.11
CA ILE A 244 22.60 -7.66 -8.36
C ILE A 244 23.82 -7.52 -9.28
N ALA A 245 23.61 -7.56 -10.60
CA ALA A 245 24.69 -7.61 -11.59
C ALA A 245 25.74 -6.50 -11.43
N GLY A 246 25.31 -5.29 -11.05
CA GLY A 246 26.22 -4.17 -10.80
C GLY A 246 27.16 -4.40 -9.61
N TRP A 247 26.71 -5.11 -8.58
CA TRP A 247 27.58 -5.53 -7.48
C TRP A 247 28.55 -6.63 -7.92
N THR A 248 28.07 -7.63 -8.64
CA THR A 248 28.92 -8.72 -9.16
C THR A 248 30.07 -8.18 -9.99
N GLU A 249 29.80 -7.20 -10.86
CA GLU A 249 30.83 -6.53 -11.66
C GLU A 249 31.78 -5.69 -10.78
N ALA A 250 31.25 -4.84 -9.89
CA ALA A 250 32.06 -3.99 -9.03
C ALA A 250 33.02 -4.78 -8.12
N LEU A 251 32.52 -5.81 -7.45
CA LEU A 251 33.29 -6.58 -6.47
C LEU A 251 34.52 -7.23 -7.11
N GLN A 252 34.40 -7.73 -8.34
CA GLN A 252 35.51 -8.33 -9.08
C GLN A 252 36.60 -7.32 -9.49
N LEU A 253 36.33 -6.02 -9.33
CA LEU A 253 37.28 -4.94 -9.56
C LEU A 253 37.89 -4.40 -8.25
N MET A 254 37.28 -4.70 -7.10
CA MET A 254 37.68 -4.22 -5.78
C MET A 254 38.68 -5.16 -5.11
N SER A 255 39.75 -4.59 -4.55
CA SER A 255 40.65 -5.32 -3.64
C SER A 255 40.14 -5.25 -2.19
N PRO A 256 40.39 -6.27 -1.35
CA PRO A 256 40.09 -6.20 0.08
C PRO A 256 40.64 -4.93 0.75
N GLY A 257 39.87 -4.32 1.65
CA GLY A 257 40.14 -3.03 2.25
C GLY A 257 39.66 -1.82 1.42
N SER A 258 39.18 -2.03 0.19
CA SER A 258 38.67 -0.92 -0.63
C SER A 258 37.33 -0.40 -0.14
N LYS A 259 37.13 0.92 -0.30
CA LYS A 259 35.84 1.58 -0.13
C LYS A 259 35.45 2.31 -1.40
N TRP A 260 34.33 1.94 -2.01
CA TRP A 260 33.85 2.51 -3.27
C TRP A 260 32.44 3.07 -3.09
N GLU A 261 32.11 4.12 -3.84
CA GLU A 261 30.74 4.45 -4.18
C GLU A 261 30.41 3.84 -5.54
N LEU A 262 29.31 3.10 -5.64
CA LEU A 262 28.78 2.51 -6.86
C LEU A 262 27.50 3.25 -7.25
N TYR A 263 27.33 3.51 -8.54
CA TYR A 263 26.11 4.08 -9.11
C TYR A 263 25.61 3.14 -10.20
N ILE A 264 24.55 2.41 -9.87
CA ILE A 264 24.11 1.22 -10.58
C ILE A 264 22.86 1.57 -11.40
N PRO A 265 22.91 1.52 -12.73
CA PRO A 265 21.73 1.73 -13.55
C PRO A 265 20.71 0.60 -13.34
N GLN A 266 19.43 0.90 -13.59
CA GLN A 266 18.32 -0.01 -13.30
C GLN A 266 18.46 -1.42 -13.89
N ASN A 267 19.06 -1.53 -15.08
CA ASN A 267 19.27 -2.81 -15.78
C ASN A 267 20.34 -3.70 -15.12
N LEU A 268 21.21 -3.12 -14.27
CA LEU A 268 22.18 -3.84 -13.45
C LEU A 268 21.71 -4.00 -11.99
N ALA A 269 20.48 -3.57 -11.70
CA ALA A 269 19.83 -3.63 -10.40
C ALA A 269 18.55 -4.49 -10.47
N TYR A 270 17.39 -3.94 -10.09
CA TYR A 270 16.12 -4.67 -10.02
C TYR A 270 15.23 -4.52 -11.27
N GLY A 271 15.62 -3.69 -12.23
CA GLY A 271 14.88 -3.51 -13.48
C GLY A 271 13.43 -3.12 -13.26
N ALA A 272 12.50 -3.79 -13.94
CA ALA A 272 11.06 -3.56 -13.84
C ALA A 272 10.43 -4.00 -12.50
N ARG A 273 11.20 -4.62 -11.60
CA ARG A 273 10.69 -5.16 -10.34
C ARG A 273 10.77 -4.11 -9.24
N GLU A 274 9.67 -3.94 -8.53
CA GLU A 274 9.66 -3.22 -7.25
C GLU A 274 10.17 -4.14 -6.15
N MET A 275 11.00 -3.59 -5.24
CA MET A 275 11.60 -4.35 -4.15
C MET A 275 11.55 -3.56 -2.85
N GLY A 276 10.59 -3.88 -1.97
CA GLY A 276 10.40 -3.17 -0.71
C GLY A 276 10.18 -1.67 -0.96
N SER A 277 11.11 -0.83 -0.48
CA SER A 277 11.09 0.62 -0.69
C SER A 277 11.76 1.08 -2.00
N ILE A 278 12.21 0.17 -2.86
CA ILE A 278 12.88 0.47 -4.13
C ILE A 278 11.83 0.44 -5.26
N PRO A 279 11.50 1.59 -5.88
CA PRO A 279 10.61 1.63 -7.03
C PRO A 279 11.21 0.91 -8.25
N ALA A 280 10.35 0.42 -9.14
CA ALA A 280 10.78 -0.13 -10.41
C ALA A 280 11.60 0.89 -11.21
N TYR A 281 12.58 0.39 -11.96
CA TYR A 281 13.49 1.15 -12.81
C TYR A 281 14.39 2.15 -12.07
N SER A 282 14.58 1.98 -10.76
CA SER A 282 15.43 2.84 -9.95
C SER A 282 16.92 2.68 -10.29
N THR A 283 17.63 3.81 -10.34
CA THR A 283 19.10 3.84 -10.22
C THR A 283 19.47 3.80 -8.75
N LEU A 284 20.43 2.94 -8.40
CA LEU A 284 20.83 2.73 -7.01
C LEU A 284 22.22 3.30 -6.75
N ILE A 285 22.42 3.87 -5.57
CA ILE A 285 23.72 4.32 -5.09
C ILE A 285 24.11 3.44 -3.92
N PHE A 286 25.29 2.85 -3.96
CA PHE A 286 25.83 2.08 -2.86
C PHE A 286 27.17 2.62 -2.41
N THR A 287 27.36 2.76 -1.11
CA THR A 287 28.70 2.82 -0.52
C THR A 287 29.06 1.42 -0.08
N VAL A 288 30.14 0.85 -0.59
CA VAL A 288 30.58 -0.52 -0.32
C VAL A 288 32.01 -0.53 0.21
N GLU A 289 32.20 -1.18 1.35
CA GLU A 289 33.51 -1.51 1.92
C GLU A 289 33.74 -3.01 1.80
N LEU A 290 34.70 -3.43 0.98
CA LEU A 290 35.07 -4.84 0.86
C LEU A 290 36.06 -5.18 1.97
N LEU A 291 35.64 -5.95 2.98
CA LEU A 291 36.48 -6.28 4.12
C LEU A 291 37.38 -7.49 3.86
N LYS A 292 36.81 -8.54 3.27
CA LYS A 292 37.49 -9.83 3.11
C LYS A 292 36.97 -10.58 1.89
N VAL A 293 37.86 -11.35 1.27
CA VAL A 293 37.54 -12.36 0.25
C VAL A 293 37.87 -13.74 0.83
N ASN A 294 36.86 -14.60 0.91
CA ASN A 294 36.99 -16.00 1.27
C ASN A 294 37.00 -16.81 -0.03
N LYS A 295 38.18 -17.26 -0.46
CA LYS A 295 38.31 -18.15 -1.61
C LYS A 295 37.74 -19.52 -1.24
N PRO A 296 36.84 -20.13 -2.05
CA PRO A 296 36.40 -21.49 -1.83
C PRO A 296 37.64 -22.40 -1.80
N LYS A 297 37.75 -23.23 -0.78
CA LYS A 297 38.76 -24.29 -0.76
C LYS A 297 38.48 -25.19 -1.97
N PRO A 298 39.47 -25.52 -2.82
CA PRO A 298 39.23 -26.42 -3.94
C PRO A 298 38.64 -27.70 -3.38
N GLU A 299 37.42 -28.04 -3.79
CA GLU A 299 36.87 -29.36 -3.56
C GLU A 299 37.84 -30.34 -4.18
N VAL A 300 38.52 -31.11 -3.32
CA VAL A 300 39.28 -32.26 -3.76
C VAL A 300 38.25 -33.23 -4.32
N SER A 301 38.07 -33.18 -5.63
CA SER A 301 37.46 -34.26 -6.40
C SER A 301 38.21 -35.53 -5.99
N ASN A 302 37.63 -36.30 -5.08
CA ASN A 302 37.98 -37.70 -4.87
C ASN A 302 37.59 -38.44 -6.15
N ALA A 303 38.44 -38.32 -7.17
CA ALA A 303 38.55 -39.27 -8.26
C ALA A 303 39.00 -40.57 -7.61
N LYS A 304 38.01 -41.34 -7.16
CA LYS A 304 38.18 -42.71 -6.70
C LYS A 304 38.84 -43.46 -7.85
N ALA A 305 40.05 -43.93 -7.62
CA ALA A 305 40.73 -44.88 -8.47
C ALA A 305 39.83 -46.10 -8.68
N GLU A 306 39.22 -46.22 -9.85
CA GLU A 306 38.70 -47.49 -10.36
C GLU A 306 39.84 -48.19 -11.08
N THR A 307 40.56 -49.02 -10.33
CA THR A 307 41.31 -50.14 -10.90
C THR A 307 40.31 -51.12 -11.51
N PRO A 308 40.55 -51.70 -12.70
CA PRO A 308 39.55 -52.53 -13.38
C PRO A 308 39.40 -53.87 -12.68
N ALA A 309 38.23 -54.12 -12.08
CA ALA A 309 37.88 -55.43 -11.56
C ALA A 309 37.26 -56.30 -12.66
N ALA A 310 37.82 -57.50 -12.79
CA ALA A 310 37.51 -58.52 -13.77
C ALA A 310 36.04 -58.98 -13.77
N LYS A 311 35.50 -59.21 -14.97
CA LYS A 311 34.24 -59.94 -15.21
C LYS A 311 34.39 -61.41 -14.81
N PRO A 312 33.49 -62.00 -14.01
CA PRO A 312 33.32 -63.44 -13.95
C PRO A 312 32.40 -63.92 -15.08
N ALA A 313 32.84 -65.01 -15.70
CA ALA A 313 32.16 -65.75 -16.75
C ALA A 313 30.79 -66.30 -16.30
N LYS A 314 29.76 -66.16 -17.17
CA LYS A 314 28.55 -66.99 -17.14
C LYS A 314 28.63 -68.01 -18.27
N LYS A 315 28.75 -69.29 -17.88
CA LYS A 315 28.70 -70.47 -18.75
C LYS A 315 27.37 -70.59 -19.48
N ALA A 316 27.45 -71.05 -20.72
CA ALA A 316 26.34 -71.45 -21.58
C ALA A 316 25.65 -72.74 -21.11
N GLY A 317 24.35 -72.84 -21.36
CA GLY A 317 23.52 -74.04 -21.24
C GLY A 317 22.15 -73.87 -21.91
N ARG A 318 22.01 -74.44 -23.12
CA ARG A 318 20.79 -74.68 -23.95
C ARG A 318 19.78 -75.62 -23.24
N PRO A 319 18.63 -76.01 -23.84
CA PRO A 319 17.61 -75.27 -24.60
C PRO A 319 16.14 -75.67 -24.26
N ALA A 320 15.18 -75.03 -24.95
CA ALA A 320 13.92 -75.58 -25.49
C ALA A 320 12.73 -75.99 -24.57
N ALA A 321 11.58 -75.37 -24.88
CA ALA A 321 10.34 -76.01 -25.37
C ALA A 321 9.03 -75.74 -24.58
N LYS A 322 8.02 -75.33 -25.37
CA LYS A 322 6.57 -75.64 -25.31
C LYS A 322 5.76 -75.11 -24.11
N LYS A 323 4.82 -74.17 -24.34
CA LYS A 323 3.45 -74.27 -24.93
C LYS A 323 2.38 -74.50 -23.86
N ARG A 324 1.29 -73.71 -24.00
CA ARG A 324 -0.08 -73.89 -23.46
C ARG A 324 -0.21 -73.57 -21.97
N LYS A 325 -1.24 -72.87 -21.48
CA LYS A 325 -2.59 -72.56 -21.97
C LYS A 325 -2.94 -71.13 -21.58
#